data_AF-A0A0D8XU22-F1
#
_entry.id   AF-A0A0D8XU22-F1
#
_cell.length_a   1.000
_cell.length_b   1.000
_cell.length_c   1.000
_cell.angle_alpha   90.00
_cell.angle_beta   90.00
_cell.angle_gamma   90.00
#
_symmetry.space_group_name_H-M   'P 1'
#
loop_
_entity.id
_entity.type
_entity.pdbx_description
1 polymer ?
#
loop_
_entity_poly.entity_id
_entity_poly.type
_entity_poly.pdbx_seq_one_letter_code
_entity_poly.pdbx_strand_id
1 'polypeptide(L)'
;MPQTVNKETAAIRIQHWWRKHLKRKQYLIKRTKQIAEWRGLLDISLHNTELIQQLRNIRRRKAYDLMKYEHVLQLPARKVNEFLASEFEKPSKTVEDESEGILEKIELKKQNNAAIVIQRAFKSYHMKRISMRYLHNITHIRPKRRVELIERINERLSDRKSLYKTNLTIMKEKLAAYRAAREEDAMKFAERQLVIRSLKRDIKLLNSKYRTLPLVNFTIKMKKQEKIVGMGTCE
;
A
#
# COMPACT_ATOMS: atom_id res chain seq x y z
N MET A 1 46.73 13.80 -28.87
CA MET A 1 46.32 12.41 -28.57
C MET A 1 44.79 12.30 -28.47
N PRO A 2 44.05 12.07 -29.57
CA PRO A 2 42.58 11.93 -29.56
C PRO A 2 42.04 10.52 -29.88
N GLN A 3 42.91 9.54 -30.14
CA GLN A 3 42.50 8.21 -30.64
C GLN A 3 41.89 7.28 -29.59
N THR A 4 42.14 7.49 -28.29
CA THR A 4 41.68 6.61 -27.21
C THR A 4 40.19 6.78 -26.90
N VAL A 5 39.70 8.03 -26.90
CA VAL A 5 38.29 8.36 -26.61
C VAL A 5 37.33 7.76 -27.66
N ASN A 6 37.73 7.72 -28.93
CA ASN A 6 36.94 7.10 -29.99
C ASN A 6 36.92 5.57 -29.90
N LYS A 7 38.01 4.94 -29.45
CA LYS A 7 38.10 3.47 -29.25
C LYS A 7 37.25 3.01 -28.06
N GLU A 8 37.25 3.77 -26.97
CA GLU A 8 36.41 3.50 -25.79
C GLU A 8 34.91 3.62 -26.14
N THR A 9 34.55 4.62 -26.93
CA THR A 9 33.17 4.81 -27.41
C THR A 9 32.71 3.69 -28.34
N ALA A 10 33.60 3.18 -29.21
CA ALA A 10 33.32 2.02 -30.06
C ALA A 10 33.16 0.72 -29.25
N ALA A 11 34.03 0.49 -28.26
CA ALA A 11 33.95 -0.67 -27.37
C ALA A 11 32.63 -0.69 -26.58
N ILE A 12 32.19 0.46 -26.05
CA ILE A 12 30.90 0.59 -25.35
C ILE A 12 29.73 0.26 -26.28
N ARG A 13 29.77 0.70 -27.55
CA ARG A 13 28.75 0.37 -28.56
C ARG A 13 28.70 -1.13 -28.86
N ILE A 14 29.86 -1.77 -29.02
CA ILE A 14 29.96 -3.21 -29.26
C ILE A 14 29.41 -3.98 -28.06
N GLN A 15 29.80 -3.60 -26.83
CA GLN A 15 29.28 -4.21 -25.60
C GLN A 15 27.76 -4.03 -25.46
N HIS A 16 27.23 -2.85 -25.81
CA HIS A 16 25.80 -2.59 -25.80
C HIS A 16 25.05 -3.51 -26.78
N TRP A 17 25.53 -3.60 -28.04
CA TRP A 17 24.94 -4.46 -29.06
C TRP A 17 25.02 -5.93 -28.69
N TRP A 18 26.15 -6.36 -28.13
CA TRP A 18 26.34 -7.72 -27.64
C TRP A 18 25.34 -8.07 -26.52
N ARG A 19 25.19 -7.19 -25.52
CA ARG A 19 24.20 -7.35 -24.44
C ARG A 19 22.77 -7.37 -24.98
N LYS A 20 22.45 -6.51 -25.95
CA LYS A 20 21.14 -6.48 -26.62
C LYS A 20 20.87 -7.76 -27.40
N HIS A 21 21.86 -8.28 -28.13
CA HIS A 21 21.78 -9.53 -28.87
C HIS A 21 21.58 -10.73 -27.94
N LEU A 22 22.35 -10.82 -26.85
CA LEU A 22 22.19 -11.84 -25.80
C LEU A 22 20.78 -11.85 -25.21
N LYS A 23 20.24 -10.68 -24.84
CA LYS A 23 18.86 -10.55 -24.35
C LYS A 23 17.84 -11.01 -25.39
N ARG A 24 18.04 -10.66 -26.66
CA ARG A 24 17.18 -11.09 -27.77
C ARG A 24 17.24 -12.61 -27.96
N LYS A 25 18.43 -13.22 -27.91
CA LYS A 25 18.61 -14.68 -28.01
C LYS A 25 17.91 -15.40 -26.85
N GLN A 26 18.07 -14.92 -25.62
CA GLN A 26 17.36 -15.47 -24.45
C GLN A 26 15.84 -15.37 -24.60
N TYR A 27 15.33 -14.24 -25.10
CA TYR A 27 13.91 -14.05 -25.36
C TYR A 27 13.38 -15.05 -26.42
N LEU A 28 14.12 -15.24 -27.52
CA LEU A 28 13.75 -16.22 -28.55
C LEU A 28 13.73 -17.65 -27.99
N ILE A 29 14.73 -18.05 -27.20
CA ILE A 29 14.76 -19.38 -26.55
C ILE A 29 13.57 -19.57 -25.61
N LYS A 30 13.21 -18.53 -24.83
CA LYS A 30 12.01 -18.59 -23.97
C LYS A 30 10.74 -18.75 -24.82
N ARG A 31 10.63 -18.00 -25.92
CA ARG A 31 9.48 -18.07 -26.82
C ARG A 31 9.36 -19.42 -27.51
N THR A 32 10.46 -20.03 -27.94
CA THR A 32 10.44 -21.39 -28.53
C THR A 32 10.04 -22.45 -27.52
N LYS A 33 10.53 -22.35 -26.27
CA LYS A 33 10.09 -23.24 -25.18
C LYS A 33 8.60 -23.13 -24.93
N GLN A 34 8.08 -21.90 -24.82
CA GLN A 34 6.65 -21.67 -24.70
C GLN A 34 5.89 -22.30 -25.88
N ILE A 35 6.30 -22.07 -27.13
CA ILE A 35 5.64 -22.67 -28.30
C ILE A 35 5.63 -24.20 -28.23
N ALA A 36 6.73 -24.82 -27.79
CA ALA A 36 6.79 -26.27 -27.60
C ALA A 36 5.84 -26.75 -26.49
N GLU A 37 5.78 -26.04 -25.36
CA GLU A 37 4.81 -26.29 -24.28
C GLU A 37 3.37 -26.16 -24.79
N TRP A 38 3.06 -25.11 -25.56
CA TRP A 38 1.74 -24.92 -26.17
C TRP A 38 1.36 -26.04 -27.14
N ARG A 39 2.33 -26.56 -27.91
CA ARG A 39 2.11 -27.71 -28.79
C ARG A 39 1.86 -28.99 -28.00
N GLY A 40 2.66 -29.25 -26.95
CA GLY A 40 2.41 -30.39 -26.07
C GLY A 40 1.03 -30.31 -25.39
N LEU A 41 0.58 -29.12 -25.01
CA LEU A 41 -0.78 -28.90 -24.48
C LEU A 41 -1.87 -29.15 -25.54
N LEU A 42 -1.60 -28.82 -26.80
CA LEU A 42 -2.53 -29.09 -27.91
C LEU A 42 -2.71 -30.59 -28.13
N ASP A 43 -1.61 -31.35 -28.12
CA ASP A 43 -1.65 -32.81 -28.28
C ASP A 43 -2.40 -33.48 -27.12
N ILE A 44 -2.17 -33.02 -25.89
CA ILE A 44 -2.94 -33.46 -24.71
C ILE A 44 -4.43 -33.11 -24.86
N SER A 45 -4.75 -31.92 -25.38
CA SER A 45 -6.14 -31.52 -25.61
C SER A 45 -6.83 -32.41 -26.63
N LEU A 46 -6.16 -32.74 -27.74
CA LEU A 46 -6.69 -33.65 -28.77
C LEU A 46 -6.94 -35.05 -28.18
N HIS A 47 -5.96 -35.61 -27.48
CA HIS A 47 -6.13 -36.90 -26.81
C HIS A 47 -7.28 -36.90 -25.80
N ASN A 48 -7.42 -35.83 -25.01
CA ASN A 48 -8.54 -35.68 -24.09
C ASN A 48 -9.89 -35.64 -24.81
N THR A 49 -9.99 -35.02 -25.99
CA THR A 49 -11.23 -35.03 -26.78
C THR A 49 -11.59 -36.44 -27.26
N GLU A 50 -10.61 -37.24 -27.68
CA GLU A 50 -10.82 -38.64 -28.06
C GLU A 50 -11.29 -39.48 -26.86
N LEU A 51 -10.65 -39.34 -25.71
CA LEU A 51 -11.04 -40.03 -24.48
C LEU A 51 -12.47 -39.67 -24.04
N ILE A 52 -12.84 -38.38 -24.14
CA ILE A 52 -14.21 -37.94 -23.84
C ILE A 52 -15.21 -38.60 -24.79
N GLN A 53 -14.88 -38.69 -26.08
CA GLN A 53 -15.74 -39.34 -27.07
C GLN A 53 -15.87 -40.85 -26.82
N GLN A 54 -14.78 -41.52 -26.46
CA GLN A 54 -14.80 -42.92 -26.04
C GLN A 54 -15.68 -43.13 -24.80
N LEU A 55 -15.55 -42.27 -23.79
CA LEU A 55 -16.40 -42.32 -22.59
C LEU A 55 -17.88 -42.09 -22.90
N ARG A 56 -18.20 -41.17 -23.82
CA ARG A 56 -19.59 -40.97 -24.30
C ARG A 56 -20.12 -42.23 -24.97
N ASN A 57 -19.32 -42.88 -25.82
CA ASN A 57 -19.72 -44.13 -26.47
C ASN A 57 -19.95 -45.26 -25.47
N ILE A 58 -19.09 -45.40 -24.44
CA ILE A 58 -19.27 -46.40 -23.38
C ILE A 58 -20.56 -46.14 -22.59
N ARG A 59 -20.85 -44.87 -22.26
CA ARG A 59 -22.10 -44.52 -21.57
C ARG A 59 -23.33 -44.86 -22.41
N ARG A 60 -23.32 -44.54 -23.71
CA ARG A 60 -24.40 -44.90 -24.64
C ARG A 60 -24.63 -46.40 -24.71
N ARG A 61 -23.56 -47.18 -24.87
CA ARG A 61 -23.65 -48.66 -24.88
C ARG A 61 -24.24 -49.20 -23.58
N LYS A 62 -23.74 -48.73 -22.43
CA LYS A 62 -24.24 -49.17 -21.13
C LYS A 62 -25.72 -48.79 -20.90
N ALA A 63 -26.14 -47.62 -21.36
CA ALA A 63 -27.54 -47.20 -21.27
C ALA A 63 -28.44 -48.09 -22.14
N TYR A 64 -28.01 -48.41 -23.36
CA TYR A 64 -28.70 -49.34 -24.25
C TYR A 64 -28.82 -50.75 -23.64
N ASP A 65 -27.73 -51.28 -23.07
CA ASP A 65 -27.75 -52.59 -22.42
C ASP A 65 -28.76 -52.62 -21.26
N LEU A 66 -28.76 -51.58 -20.41
CA LEU A 66 -29.72 -51.46 -19.31
C LEU A 66 -31.17 -51.42 -19.80
N MET A 67 -31.45 -50.58 -20.81
CA MET A 67 -32.78 -50.49 -21.43
C MET A 67 -33.22 -51.83 -22.00
N LYS A 68 -32.30 -52.55 -22.66
CA LYS A 68 -32.56 -53.89 -23.20
C LYS A 68 -32.88 -54.89 -22.09
N TYR A 69 -32.14 -54.90 -20.99
CA TYR A 69 -32.42 -55.77 -19.85
C TYR A 69 -33.77 -55.45 -19.19
N GLU A 70 -34.07 -54.17 -18.96
CA GLU A 70 -35.35 -53.72 -18.41
C GLU A 70 -36.52 -54.14 -19.30
N HIS A 71 -36.38 -54.01 -20.62
CA HIS A 71 -37.41 -54.42 -21.57
C HIS A 71 -37.63 -55.93 -21.54
N VAL A 72 -36.55 -56.73 -21.53
CA VAL A 72 -36.66 -58.20 -21.42
C VAL A 72 -37.35 -58.63 -20.13
N LEU A 73 -37.09 -57.95 -19.01
CA LEU A 73 -37.75 -58.22 -17.72
C LEU A 73 -39.26 -57.96 -17.75
N GLN A 74 -39.71 -56.98 -18.55
CA GLN A 74 -41.12 -56.62 -18.67
C GLN A 74 -41.88 -57.46 -19.71
N LEU A 75 -41.17 -58.20 -20.58
CA LEU A 75 -41.78 -59.00 -21.63
C LEU A 75 -42.31 -60.35 -21.12
N PRO A 76 -43.44 -60.86 -21.65
CA PRO A 76 -43.87 -62.23 -21.39
C PRO A 76 -42.83 -63.23 -21.91
N ALA A 77 -42.51 -64.27 -21.14
CA ALA A 77 -41.45 -65.25 -21.46
C ALA A 77 -41.52 -65.83 -22.89
N ARG A 78 -42.73 -65.98 -23.44
CA ARG A 78 -42.95 -66.50 -24.82
C ARG A 78 -42.42 -65.56 -25.91
N LYS A 79 -42.38 -64.25 -25.66
CA LYS A 79 -41.98 -63.21 -26.62
C LYS A 79 -40.51 -62.81 -26.51
N VAL A 80 -39.79 -63.29 -25.49
CA VAL A 80 -38.38 -62.93 -25.26
C VAL A 80 -37.50 -63.41 -26.41
N ASN A 81 -37.70 -64.64 -26.90
CA ASN A 81 -36.90 -65.19 -28.00
C ASN A 81 -37.13 -64.44 -29.33
N GLU A 82 -38.36 -64.03 -29.60
CA GLU A 82 -38.70 -63.21 -30.78
C GLU A 82 -38.03 -61.82 -30.69
N PHE A 83 -38.09 -61.18 -29.52
CA PHE A 83 -37.43 -59.89 -29.29
C PHE A 83 -35.91 -59.99 -29.44
N LEU A 84 -35.27 -61.00 -28.85
CA LEU A 84 -33.82 -61.21 -28.95
C LEU A 84 -33.37 -61.47 -30.40
N ALA A 85 -34.17 -62.21 -31.19
CA ALA A 85 -33.89 -62.41 -32.61
C ALA A 85 -34.02 -61.10 -33.41
N SER A 86 -35.05 -60.29 -33.14
CA SER A 86 -35.22 -59.00 -33.82
C SER A 86 -34.13 -57.98 -33.47
N GLU A 87 -33.67 -57.94 -32.22
CA GLU A 87 -32.58 -57.06 -31.78
C GLU A 87 -31.22 -57.46 -32.34
N PHE A 88 -31.02 -58.74 -32.66
CA PHE A 88 -29.80 -59.20 -33.33
C PHE A 88 -29.75 -58.77 -34.80
N GLU A 89 -30.89 -58.81 -35.50
CA GLU A 89 -30.97 -58.41 -36.91
C GLU A 89 -30.94 -56.88 -37.09
N LYS A 90 -31.66 -56.14 -36.23
CA LYS A 90 -31.64 -54.67 -36.21
C LYS A 90 -31.73 -54.21 -34.76
N PRO A 91 -30.61 -53.79 -34.15
CA PRO A 91 -30.65 -53.22 -32.81
C PRO A 91 -31.62 -52.05 -32.83
N SER A 92 -32.59 -52.03 -31.90
CA SER A 92 -33.48 -50.87 -31.76
C SER A 92 -32.61 -49.62 -31.64
N LYS A 93 -32.92 -48.60 -32.44
CA LYS A 93 -32.31 -47.29 -32.26
C LYS A 93 -32.51 -46.95 -30.78
N THR A 94 -31.41 -46.71 -30.08
CA THR A 94 -31.41 -46.12 -28.75
C THR A 94 -32.53 -45.09 -28.69
N VAL A 95 -33.42 -45.20 -27.70
CA VAL A 95 -34.48 -44.20 -27.47
C VAL A 95 -33.76 -42.89 -27.15
N GLU A 96 -33.47 -42.09 -28.18
CA GLU A 96 -32.68 -40.86 -28.11
C GLU A 96 -33.46 -39.72 -27.43
N ASP A 97 -34.78 -39.83 -27.23
CA ASP A 97 -35.57 -38.60 -27.19
C ASP A 97 -35.71 -37.90 -25.82
N GLU A 98 -35.68 -38.61 -24.69
CA GLU A 98 -35.98 -37.97 -23.38
C GLU A 98 -34.80 -37.93 -22.41
N SER A 99 -34.10 -39.05 -22.24
CA SER A 99 -32.97 -39.16 -21.31
C SER A 99 -31.72 -38.46 -21.84
N GLU A 100 -31.47 -38.51 -23.15
CA GLU A 100 -30.38 -37.75 -23.78
C GLU A 100 -30.67 -36.23 -23.75
N GLY A 101 -31.92 -35.82 -23.97
CA GLY A 101 -32.32 -34.41 -23.84
C GLY A 101 -32.09 -33.83 -22.44
N ILE A 102 -32.29 -34.63 -21.38
CA ILE A 102 -31.96 -34.22 -20.00
C ILE A 102 -30.44 -34.12 -19.80
N LEU A 103 -29.67 -35.07 -20.31
CA LEU A 103 -28.21 -35.06 -20.23
C LEU A 103 -27.60 -33.87 -20.99
N GLU A 104 -28.09 -33.58 -22.19
CA GLU A 104 -27.66 -32.43 -22.99
C GLU A 104 -27.98 -31.11 -22.28
N LYS A 105 -29.16 -30.97 -21.67
CA LYS A 105 -29.50 -29.78 -20.86
C LYS A 105 -28.55 -29.62 -19.67
N ILE A 106 -28.17 -30.71 -19.00
CA ILE A 106 -27.21 -30.68 -17.89
C ILE A 106 -25.82 -30.30 -18.41
N GLU A 107 -25.39 -30.84 -19.55
CA GLU A 107 -24.09 -30.57 -20.13
C GLU A 107 -23.97 -29.12 -20.64
N LEU A 108 -25.02 -28.60 -21.29
CA LEU A 108 -25.12 -27.19 -21.68
C LEU A 108 -25.08 -26.25 -20.47
N LYS A 109 -25.77 -26.58 -19.37
CA LYS A 109 -25.69 -25.80 -18.12
C LYS A 109 -24.26 -25.80 -17.57
N LYS A 110 -23.56 -26.93 -17.59
CA LYS A 110 -22.15 -27.01 -17.16
C LYS A 110 -21.24 -26.16 -18.05
N GLN A 111 -21.42 -26.23 -19.38
CA GLN A 111 -20.66 -25.42 -20.34
C GLN A 111 -20.92 -23.92 -20.16
N ASN A 112 -22.18 -23.52 -20.00
CA ASN A 112 -22.54 -22.11 -19.74
C ASN A 112 -21.97 -21.61 -18.41
N ASN A 113 -22.03 -22.42 -17.34
CA ASN A 113 -21.42 -22.06 -16.07
C ASN A 113 -19.89 -21.91 -16.19
N ALA A 114 -19.22 -22.82 -16.89
CA ALA A 114 -17.79 -22.72 -17.16
C ALA A 114 -17.47 -21.45 -17.98
N ALA A 115 -18.26 -21.15 -19.01
CA ALA A 115 -18.11 -19.94 -19.82
C ALA A 115 -18.27 -18.67 -18.97
N ILE A 116 -19.24 -18.62 -18.05
CA ILE A 116 -19.42 -17.48 -17.12
C ILE A 116 -18.20 -17.30 -16.23
N VAL A 117 -17.65 -18.39 -15.68
CA VAL A 117 -16.44 -18.33 -14.83
C VAL A 117 -15.24 -17.80 -15.62
N ILE A 118 -15.04 -18.30 -16.84
CA ILE A 118 -13.97 -17.85 -17.74
C ILE A 118 -14.17 -16.36 -18.07
N GLN A 119 -15.38 -15.95 -18.46
CA GLN A 119 -15.69 -14.55 -18.76
C GLN A 119 -15.44 -13.63 -17.56
N ARG A 120 -15.81 -14.05 -16.34
CA ARG A 120 -15.52 -13.30 -15.10
C ARG A 120 -14.02 -13.14 -14.89
N ALA A 121 -13.24 -14.21 -15.09
CA ALA A 121 -11.78 -14.15 -14.95
C ALA A 121 -11.16 -13.17 -15.96
N PHE A 122 -11.57 -13.23 -17.24
CA PHE A 122 -11.10 -12.30 -18.27
C PHE A 122 -11.50 -10.86 -18.00
N LYS A 123 -12.75 -10.61 -17.57
CA LYS A 123 -13.21 -9.26 -17.17
C LYS A 123 -12.38 -8.72 -16.01
N SER A 124 -12.16 -9.51 -14.96
CA SER A 124 -11.33 -9.13 -13.82
C SER A 124 -9.88 -8.82 -14.23
N TYR A 125 -9.27 -9.68 -15.04
CA TYR A 125 -7.92 -9.46 -15.57
C TYR A 125 -7.83 -8.17 -16.40
N HIS A 126 -8.81 -7.93 -17.26
CA HIS A 126 -8.87 -6.73 -18.09
C HIS A 126 -8.97 -5.46 -17.24
N MET A 127 -9.86 -5.44 -16.24
CA MET A 127 -10.03 -4.31 -15.33
C MET A 127 -8.77 -4.06 -14.51
N LYS A 128 -8.12 -5.11 -14.00
CA LYS A 128 -6.83 -4.99 -13.31
C LYS A 128 -5.75 -4.39 -14.20
N ARG A 129 -5.71 -4.75 -15.48
CA ARG A 129 -4.76 -4.18 -16.44
C ARG A 129 -5.02 -2.70 -16.69
N ILE A 130 -6.28 -2.30 -16.78
CA ILE A 130 -6.68 -0.89 -16.93
C ILE A 130 -6.29 -0.10 -15.68
N SER A 131 -6.65 -0.58 -14.49
CA SER A 131 -6.34 0.10 -13.23
C SER A 131 -4.84 0.29 -13.03
N MET A 132 -4.03 -0.71 -13.40
CA MET A 132 -2.56 -0.58 -13.38
C MET A 132 -2.04 0.50 -14.31
N ARG A 133 -2.62 0.68 -15.51
CA ARG A 133 -2.23 1.78 -16.41
C ARG A 133 -2.61 3.13 -15.83
N TYR A 134 -3.82 3.27 -15.28
CA TYR A 134 -4.24 4.51 -14.62
C TYR A 134 -3.34 4.83 -13.44
N LEU A 135 -3.07 3.85 -12.57
CA LEU A 135 -2.17 4.02 -11.43
C LEU A 135 -0.77 4.41 -11.91
N HIS A 136 -0.23 3.74 -12.92
CA HIS A 136 1.05 4.11 -13.52
C HIS A 136 1.02 5.56 -14.03
N ASN A 137 -0.03 5.98 -14.74
CA ASN A 137 -0.14 7.35 -15.25
C ASN A 137 -0.20 8.40 -14.13
N ILE A 138 -0.89 8.11 -13.02
CA ILE A 138 -1.00 9.02 -11.86
C ILE A 138 0.29 9.06 -11.04
N THR A 139 0.92 7.90 -10.83
CA THR A 139 2.13 7.76 -10.00
C THR A 139 3.41 8.12 -10.77
N HIS A 140 3.41 7.98 -12.08
CA HIS A 140 4.54 8.29 -12.94
C HIS A 140 4.66 9.81 -13.12
N ILE A 141 5.27 10.44 -12.13
CA ILE A 141 5.69 11.84 -12.21
C ILE A 141 6.88 11.93 -13.16
N ARG A 142 6.74 12.70 -14.24
CA ARG A 142 7.84 12.97 -15.19
C ARG A 142 9.05 13.56 -14.44
N PRO A 143 10.29 13.22 -14.83
CA PRO A 143 11.50 13.71 -14.14
C PRO A 143 11.54 15.24 -13.96
N LYS A 144 11.15 16.00 -15.00
CA LYS A 144 11.05 17.47 -14.93
C LYS A 144 10.12 17.96 -13.82
N ARG A 145 8.89 17.41 -13.78
CA ARG A 145 7.90 17.74 -12.74
C ARG A 145 8.36 17.31 -11.35
N ARG A 146 9.15 16.24 -11.24
CA ARG A 146 9.74 15.80 -9.97
C ARG A 146 10.76 16.83 -9.45
N VAL A 147 11.59 17.37 -10.33
CA VAL A 147 12.54 18.44 -9.98
C VAL A 147 11.80 19.69 -9.50
N GLU A 148 10.78 20.15 -10.23
CA GLU A 148 9.94 21.29 -9.82
C GLU A 148 9.28 21.09 -8.44
N LEU A 149 8.80 19.88 -8.14
CA LEU A 149 8.22 19.56 -6.83
C LEU A 149 9.27 19.56 -5.72
N ILE A 150 10.48 19.07 -5.99
CA ILE A 150 11.61 19.11 -5.06
C ILE A 150 12.03 20.55 -4.79
N GLU A 151 12.11 21.39 -5.82
CA GLU A 151 12.41 22.83 -5.68
C GLU A 151 11.39 23.52 -4.79
N ARG A 152 10.08 23.33 -5.04
CA ARG A 152 9.01 23.90 -4.19
C ARG A 152 9.06 23.41 -2.74
N ILE A 153 9.42 22.14 -2.52
CA ILE A 153 9.60 21.60 -1.16
C ILE A 153 10.80 22.26 -0.49
N ASN A 154 11.90 22.43 -1.22
CA ASN A 154 13.12 23.08 -0.72
C ASN A 154 12.91 24.56 -0.40
N GLU A 155 12.14 25.28 -1.22
CA GLU A 155 11.71 26.66 -0.94
C GLU A 155 10.94 26.72 0.38
N ARG A 156 9.90 25.89 0.55
CA ARG A 156 9.12 25.82 1.80
C ARG A 156 9.96 25.46 3.01
N LEU A 157 10.94 24.55 2.86
CA LEU A 157 11.86 24.19 3.93
C LEU A 157 12.83 25.33 4.26
N SER A 158 13.23 26.12 3.26
CA SER A 158 14.09 27.29 3.43
C SER A 158 13.34 28.44 4.10
N ASP A 159 12.08 28.65 3.75
CA ASP A 159 11.18 29.62 4.42
C ASP A 159 10.94 29.24 5.88
N ARG A 160 10.87 27.95 6.21
CA ARG A 160 10.79 27.51 7.61
C ARG A 160 12.07 27.79 8.41
N LYS A 161 13.25 27.79 7.77
CA LYS A 161 14.51 28.19 8.42
C LYS A 161 14.53 29.67 8.77
N SER A 162 13.91 30.54 7.95
CA SER A 162 13.81 31.96 8.25
C SER A 162 12.86 32.26 9.41
N LEU A 163 11.74 31.53 9.52
CA LEU A 163 10.84 31.59 10.68
C LEU A 163 11.52 31.19 12.00
N TYR A 164 12.44 30.21 11.96
CA TYR A 164 13.21 29.85 13.14
C TYR A 164 14.20 30.96 13.54
N LYS A 165 14.81 31.64 12.55
CA LYS A 165 15.72 32.77 12.79
C LYS A 165 14.98 33.96 13.40
N THR A 166 13.78 34.31 12.90
CA THR A 166 12.98 35.41 13.47
C THR A 166 12.53 35.11 14.89
N ASN A 167 12.06 33.89 15.16
CA ASN A 167 11.69 33.47 16.52
C ASN A 167 12.90 33.48 17.48
N LEU A 168 14.08 33.07 17.01
CA LEU A 168 15.30 33.14 17.80
C LEU A 168 15.70 34.59 18.12
N THR A 169 15.55 35.52 17.17
CA THR A 169 15.78 36.95 17.40
C THR A 169 14.81 37.51 18.44
N ILE A 170 13.51 37.21 18.32
CA ILE A 170 12.48 37.62 19.29
C ILE A 170 12.80 37.09 20.69
N MET A 171 13.25 35.83 20.81
CA MET A 171 13.65 35.26 22.10
C MET A 171 14.87 35.96 22.70
N LYS A 172 15.86 36.31 21.88
CA LYS A 172 17.05 37.06 22.33
C LYS A 172 16.70 38.47 22.80
N GLU A 173 15.86 39.18 22.07
CA GLU A 173 15.39 40.52 22.42
C GLU A 173 14.62 40.51 23.74
N LYS A 174 13.70 39.56 23.92
CA LYS A 174 12.96 39.39 25.18
C LYS A 174 13.92 39.13 26.36
N LEU A 175 14.90 38.24 26.19
CA LEU A 175 15.90 37.97 27.24
C LEU A 175 16.75 39.19 27.58
N ALA A 176 17.14 40.00 26.60
CA ALA A 176 17.87 41.24 26.82
C ALA A 176 17.02 42.24 27.62
N ALA A 177 15.74 42.42 27.26
CA ALA A 177 14.81 43.27 27.99
C ALA A 177 14.63 42.82 29.45
N TYR A 178 14.48 41.51 29.70
CA TYR A 178 14.41 40.97 31.06
C TYR A 178 15.67 41.24 31.88
N ARG A 179 16.87 41.15 31.27
CA ARG A 179 18.13 41.46 31.97
C ARG A 179 18.22 42.94 32.33
N ALA A 180 17.89 43.83 31.40
CA ALA A 180 17.88 45.27 31.64
C ALA A 180 16.90 45.67 32.77
N ALA A 181 15.69 45.13 32.77
CA ALA A 181 14.71 45.38 33.83
C ALA A 181 15.22 44.92 35.21
N ARG A 182 15.89 43.76 35.27
CA ARG A 182 16.49 43.25 36.51
C ARG A 182 17.64 44.13 37.01
N GLU A 183 18.46 44.65 36.12
CA GLU A 183 19.53 45.59 36.46
C GLU A 183 18.96 46.92 37.00
N GLU A 184 17.89 47.42 36.39
CA GLU A 184 17.18 48.62 36.86
C GLU A 184 16.60 48.42 38.27
N ASP A 185 15.98 47.27 38.54
CA ASP A 185 15.48 46.93 39.87
C ASP A 185 16.61 46.82 40.91
N ALA A 186 17.76 46.27 40.52
CA ALA A 186 18.93 46.19 41.38
C ALA A 186 19.50 47.58 41.70
N MET A 187 19.53 48.49 40.73
CA MET A 187 19.94 49.90 40.94
C MET A 187 18.97 50.61 41.88
N LYS A 188 17.65 50.51 41.65
CA LYS A 188 16.62 51.07 42.53
C LYS A 188 16.72 50.51 43.96
N PHE A 189 17.07 49.24 44.12
CA PHE A 189 17.31 48.66 45.44
C PHE A 189 18.57 49.24 46.10
N ALA A 190 19.66 49.39 45.35
CA ALA A 190 20.89 50.00 45.87
C ALA A 190 20.67 51.45 46.32
N GLU A 191 19.92 52.24 45.56
CA GLU A 191 19.50 53.60 45.94
C GLU A 191 18.72 53.61 47.26
N ARG A 192 17.72 52.73 47.40
CA ARG A 192 16.96 52.60 48.66
C ARG A 192 17.87 52.23 49.82
N GLN A 193 18.86 51.34 49.62
CA GLN A 193 19.82 50.98 50.66
C GLN A 193 20.68 52.17 51.09
N LEU A 194 21.09 53.04 50.17
CA LEU A 194 21.83 54.26 50.50
C LEU A 194 21.00 55.22 51.34
N VAL A 195 19.73 55.44 50.98
CA VAL A 195 18.79 56.27 51.76
C VAL A 195 18.56 55.69 53.16
N ILE A 196 18.35 54.38 53.27
CA ILE A 196 18.20 53.73 54.59
C ILE A 196 19.47 53.94 55.44
N ARG A 197 20.66 53.86 54.83
CA ARG A 197 21.93 54.12 55.53
C ARG A 197 22.09 55.57 55.97
N SER A 198 21.63 56.57 55.20
CA SER A 198 21.65 57.96 55.66
C SER A 198 20.68 58.16 56.82
N LEU A 199 19.42 57.72 56.69
CA LEU A 199 18.42 57.83 57.75
C LEU A 199 18.86 57.17 59.06
N LYS A 200 19.49 55.97 58.99
CA LYS A 200 20.06 55.31 60.17
C LYS A 200 21.15 56.14 60.84
N ARG A 201 21.99 56.84 60.07
CA ARG A 201 23.01 57.75 60.62
C ARG A 201 22.36 58.95 61.31
N ASP A 202 21.36 59.55 60.68
CA ASP A 202 20.65 60.72 61.22
C ASP A 202 19.91 60.37 62.51
N ILE A 203 19.20 59.23 62.56
CA ILE A 203 18.56 58.74 63.79
C ILE A 203 19.59 58.51 64.91
N LYS A 204 20.75 57.92 64.58
CA LYS A 204 21.83 57.71 65.57
C LYS A 204 22.34 59.04 66.13
N LEU A 205 22.51 60.05 65.28
CA LEU A 205 22.91 61.39 65.70
C LEU A 205 21.84 62.04 66.59
N LEU A 206 20.56 61.96 66.20
CA LEU A 206 19.44 62.46 67.00
C LEU A 206 19.38 61.79 68.38
N ASN A 207 19.46 60.46 68.43
CA ASN A 207 19.46 59.70 69.70
C ASN A 207 20.68 60.03 70.59
N SER A 208 21.82 60.43 69.99
CA SER A 208 22.98 60.85 70.76
C SER A 208 22.82 62.24 71.41
N LYS A 209 22.01 63.13 70.81
CA LYS A 209 21.69 64.46 71.32
C LYS A 209 20.52 64.46 72.32
N TYR A 210 19.52 63.62 72.11
CA TYR A 210 18.32 63.52 72.96
C TYR A 210 18.33 62.22 73.77
N ARG A 211 19.22 62.12 74.77
CA ARG A 211 19.47 60.86 75.52
C ARG A 211 18.45 60.53 76.63
N THR A 212 17.33 61.25 76.74
CA THR A 212 16.38 61.10 77.86
C THR A 212 14.90 61.08 77.41
N LEU A 213 14.55 60.28 76.41
CA LEU A 213 13.15 59.90 76.18
C LEU A 213 13.07 58.39 75.86
N PRO A 214 12.15 57.64 76.50
CA PRO A 214 12.14 56.19 76.42
C PRO A 214 11.82 55.72 75.00
N LEU A 215 12.60 54.75 74.52
CA LEU A 215 12.39 54.03 73.28
C LEU A 215 11.01 53.35 73.32
N VAL A 216 10.05 53.91 72.57
CA VAL A 216 8.84 53.15 72.21
C VAL A 216 9.28 52.08 71.22
N ASN A 217 9.30 50.83 71.68
CA ASN A 217 9.57 49.66 70.86
C ASN A 217 8.48 49.52 69.79
N PHE A 218 8.68 50.12 68.61
CA PHE A 218 7.91 49.77 67.44
C PHE A 218 8.44 48.46 66.86
N THR A 219 7.88 47.34 67.31
CA THR A 219 7.99 46.06 66.60
C THR A 219 7.31 46.17 65.24
N ILE A 220 8.09 46.47 64.20
CA ILE A 220 7.64 46.32 62.82
C ILE A 220 7.61 44.82 62.52
N LYS A 221 6.41 44.22 62.54
CA LYS A 221 6.18 42.89 61.98
C LYS A 221 6.43 42.97 60.47
N MET A 222 7.59 42.49 60.03
CA MET A 222 7.85 42.22 58.61
C MET A 222 6.89 41.10 58.18
N LYS A 223 5.82 41.44 57.46
CA LYS A 223 5.02 40.45 56.74
C LYS A 223 5.94 39.74 55.76
N LYS A 224 6.18 38.45 56.00
CA LYS A 224 6.79 37.53 55.05
C LYS A 224 5.92 37.55 53.78
N GLN A 225 6.41 38.16 52.71
CA GLN A 225 5.75 38.03 51.41
C GLN A 225 5.93 36.58 50.97
N GLU A 226 4.81 35.87 50.91
CA GLU A 226 4.73 34.52 50.36
C GLU A 226 5.15 34.56 48.90
N LYS A 227 6.14 33.71 48.57
CA LYS A 227 6.47 33.35 47.20
C LYS A 227 5.23 32.70 46.57
N ILE A 228 4.60 33.38 45.63
CA ILE A 228 3.76 32.71 44.64
C ILE A 228 4.72 32.06 43.63
N VAL A 229 5.03 30.78 43.87
CA VAL A 229 5.58 29.88 42.86
C VAL A 229 4.40 29.47 41.98
N GLY A 230 4.26 30.10 40.82
CA GLY A 230 3.44 29.58 39.74
C GLY A 230 4.21 28.46 39.04
N MET A 231 4.09 27.22 39.53
CA MET A 231 4.37 26.05 38.71
C MET A 231 3.24 25.92 37.68
N GLY A 232 3.53 26.25 36.43
CA GLY A 232 2.74 25.79 35.30
C GLY A 232 3.10 24.34 35.02
N THR A 233 2.27 23.41 35.47
CA THR A 233 2.23 22.05 34.93
C THR A 233 1.52 22.10 33.59
N CYS A 234 2.24 21.71 32.53
CA CYS A 234 1.66 21.35 31.26
C CYS A 234 1.01 19.97 31.39
N GLU A 235 -0.29 19.91 31.12
CA GLU A 235 -0.92 18.78 30.43
C GLU A 235 -1.19 19.21 28.98
#